data_AF-C4V722-F1
#
_entry.id   AF-C4V722-F1
#
_cell.length_a   1.000
_cell.length_b   1.000
_cell.length_c   1.000
_cell.angle_alpha   90.00
_cell.angle_beta   90.00
_cell.angle_gamma   90.00
#
_symmetry.space_group_name_H-M   'P 1'
#
loop_
_entity.id
_entity.type
_entity.pdbx_description
1 polymer ?
#
loop_
_entity_poly.entity_id
_entity_poly.type
_entity_poly.pdbx_seq_one_letter_code
_entity_poly.pdbx_strand_id
1 'polypeptide(L)'
;MKMADIKKKILMKVRRIEYKHVNFPEEYIETERKYKKYRDNFNKVGSSIASLMNYEHGGNAKKKLYQGLSIISSVSNLNFLDNHDVFEAMSIICSNFADEDNDKLLRENNKMATAYRKISEAKMKFNENCAKEMGVLKNCKQKIEIANKERENAKIYRYDLENAKENESSENREECERFEELFNKSCVQALSAMNDFLGDDGVQGVLKKVLEYNVDFFRVGLEALEKAK
;
A
#
# COMPACT_ATOMS: atom_id res chain seq x y z
N MET A 1 -20.28 -17.57 -4.04
CA MET A 1 -20.07 -18.02 -5.44
C MET A 1 -20.86 -19.32 -5.61
N LYS A 2 -21.70 -19.46 -6.64
CA LYS A 2 -22.60 -20.62 -6.77
C LYS A 2 -21.84 -21.81 -7.35
N MET A 3 -22.26 -23.04 -7.05
CA MET A 3 -21.62 -24.29 -7.54
C MET A 3 -21.53 -24.35 -9.08
N ALA A 4 -22.49 -23.72 -9.76
CA ALA A 4 -22.52 -23.58 -11.21
C ALA A 4 -21.33 -22.78 -11.76
N ASP A 5 -20.93 -21.70 -11.09
CA ASP A 5 -19.81 -20.84 -11.51
C ASP A 5 -18.47 -21.58 -11.39
N ILE A 6 -18.31 -22.44 -10.38
CA ILE A 6 -17.10 -23.26 -10.19
C ILE A 6 -16.95 -24.28 -11.31
N LYS A 7 -18.03 -25.01 -11.63
CA LYS A 7 -18.05 -25.96 -12.76
C LYS A 7 -17.72 -25.26 -14.07
N LYS A 8 -18.23 -24.05 -14.27
CA LYS A 8 -18.00 -23.23 -15.46
C LYS A 8 -16.54 -22.83 -15.63
N LYS A 9 -15.87 -22.41 -14.55
CA LYS A 9 -14.43 -22.11 -14.56
C LYS A 9 -13.56 -23.30 -14.94
N ILE A 10 -13.92 -24.50 -14.49
CA ILE A 10 -13.25 -25.73 -14.87
C ILE A 10 -13.46 -25.97 -16.37
N LEU A 11 -14.70 -25.82 -16.85
CA LEU A 11 -15.04 -25.96 -18.27
C LEU A 11 -14.26 -24.98 -19.17
N MET A 12 -14.16 -23.70 -18.78
CA MET A 12 -13.39 -22.68 -19.50
C MET A 12 -11.90 -23.00 -19.61
N LYS A 13 -11.33 -23.74 -18.64
CA LYS A 13 -9.93 -24.18 -18.70
C LYS A 13 -9.72 -25.42 -19.57
N VAL A 14 -10.73 -26.29 -19.63
CA VAL A 14 -10.67 -27.56 -20.37
C VAL A 14 -11.04 -27.37 -21.84
N ARG A 15 -12.07 -26.57 -22.13
CA ARG A 15 -12.41 -26.16 -23.50
C ARG A 15 -11.60 -24.92 -23.87
N ARG A 16 -10.58 -25.09 -24.71
CA ARG A 16 -9.92 -23.98 -25.40
C ARG A 16 -10.85 -23.45 -26.48
N ILE A 17 -11.77 -22.57 -26.09
CA ILE A 17 -12.57 -21.80 -27.05
C ILE A 17 -11.66 -20.74 -27.70
N GLU A 18 -11.75 -20.60 -29.02
CA GLU A 18 -11.14 -19.50 -29.74
C GLU A 18 -12.08 -18.31 -29.71
N TYR A 19 -11.69 -17.22 -29.05
CA TYR A 19 -12.51 -16.00 -29.00
C TYR A 19 -12.38 -15.23 -30.32
N LYS A 20 -13.32 -15.45 -31.25
CA LYS A 20 -13.34 -14.84 -32.59
C LYS A 20 -14.31 -13.67 -32.67
N HIS A 21 -15.42 -13.73 -31.93
CA HIS A 21 -16.53 -12.79 -32.05
C HIS A 21 -16.58 -11.75 -30.93
N VAL A 22 -16.06 -12.09 -29.74
CA VAL A 22 -16.15 -11.23 -28.55
C VAL A 22 -14.77 -10.88 -28.03
N ASN A 23 -14.43 -9.59 -28.13
CA ASN A 23 -13.20 -9.03 -27.60
C ASN A 23 -13.47 -8.13 -26.40
N PHE A 24 -12.51 -8.10 -25.47
CA PHE A 24 -12.51 -7.06 -24.44
C PHE A 24 -12.20 -5.71 -25.09
N PRO A 25 -12.82 -4.61 -24.62
CA PRO A 25 -12.44 -3.26 -25.03
C PRO A 25 -10.95 -3.00 -24.78
N GLU A 26 -10.30 -2.20 -25.62
CA GLU A 26 -8.87 -1.90 -25.49
C GLU A 26 -8.53 -1.25 -24.15
N GLU A 27 -9.37 -0.31 -23.69
CA GLU A 27 -9.27 0.33 -22.38
C GLU A 27 -9.31 -0.70 -21.23
N TYR A 28 -10.16 -1.73 -21.34
CA TYR A 28 -10.23 -2.81 -20.36
C TYR A 28 -8.91 -3.57 -20.29
N ILE A 29 -8.34 -3.91 -21.46
CA ILE A 29 -7.08 -4.67 -21.55
C ILE A 29 -5.94 -3.85 -20.93
N GLU A 30 -5.84 -2.57 -21.27
CA GLU A 30 -4.80 -1.69 -20.75
C GLU A 30 -4.92 -1.49 -19.23
N THR A 31 -6.13 -1.20 -18.75
CA THR A 31 -6.42 -1.01 -17.34
C THR A 31 -6.17 -2.29 -16.55
N GLU A 32 -6.57 -3.45 -17.08
CA GLU A 32 -6.31 -4.76 -16.47
C GLU A 32 -4.81 -5.03 -16.32
N ARG A 33 -4.01 -4.67 -17.33
CA ARG A 33 -2.55 -4.81 -17.28
C ARG A 33 -1.95 -3.94 -16.17
N LYS A 34 -2.35 -2.68 -16.07
CA LYS A 34 -1.92 -1.77 -14.99
C LYS A 34 -2.36 -2.28 -13.63
N TYR A 35 -3.63 -2.63 -13.48
CA TYR A 35 -4.22 -3.18 -12.27
C TYR A 35 -3.46 -4.40 -11.75
N LYS A 36 -3.21 -5.41 -12.60
CA LYS A 36 -2.45 -6.61 -12.21
C LYS A 36 -1.07 -6.26 -11.68
N LYS A 37 -0.33 -5.38 -12.39
CA LYS A 37 1.00 -4.94 -11.99
C LYS A 37 1.00 -4.33 -10.59
N TYR A 38 0.04 -3.45 -10.30
CA TYR A 38 -0.06 -2.79 -8.99
C TYR A 38 -0.52 -3.76 -7.90
N ARG A 39 -1.53 -4.57 -8.17
CA ARG A 39 -2.04 -5.61 -7.27
C ARG A 39 -0.93 -6.58 -6.85
N ASP A 40 -0.14 -7.05 -7.80
CA ASP A 40 0.91 -8.05 -7.54
C ASP A 40 2.07 -7.46 -6.71
N ASN A 41 2.24 -6.13 -6.73
CA ASN A 41 3.20 -5.42 -5.88
C ASN A 41 2.56 -4.79 -4.63
N PHE A 42 1.25 -4.92 -4.44
CA PHE A 42 0.49 -4.22 -3.39
C PHE A 42 1.03 -4.53 -1.98
N ASN A 43 1.31 -5.80 -1.69
CA ASN A 43 1.85 -6.19 -0.39
C ASN A 43 3.23 -5.58 -0.11
N LYS A 44 4.04 -5.36 -1.17
CA LYS A 44 5.36 -4.72 -1.04
C LYS A 44 5.22 -3.27 -0.61
N VAL A 45 4.19 -2.56 -1.08
CA VAL A 45 3.92 -1.17 -0.66
C VAL A 45 3.73 -1.09 0.86
N GLY A 46 2.87 -1.93 1.42
CA GLY A 46 2.64 -1.96 2.86
C GLY A 46 3.90 -2.35 3.66
N SER A 47 4.68 -3.32 3.16
CA SER A 47 5.96 -3.68 3.77
C SER A 47 6.97 -2.53 3.72
N SER A 48 7.07 -1.82 2.60
CA SER A 48 7.98 -0.68 2.44
C SER A 48 7.61 0.48 3.36
N ILE A 49 6.32 0.83 3.48
CA ILE A 49 5.87 1.87 4.42
C ILE A 49 6.19 1.46 5.86
N ALA A 50 5.92 0.21 6.25
CA ALA A 50 6.25 -0.27 7.57
C ALA A 50 7.77 -0.24 7.85
N SER A 51 8.60 -0.53 6.84
CA SER A 51 10.06 -0.39 6.95
C SER A 51 10.48 1.07 7.10
N LEU A 52 9.91 2.00 6.32
CA LEU A 52 10.17 3.44 6.47
C LEU A 52 9.80 3.95 7.86
N MET A 53 8.76 3.41 8.47
CA MET A 53 8.36 3.78 9.83
C MET A 53 9.33 3.27 10.91
N ASN A 54 10.00 2.11 10.68
CA ASN A 54 10.70 1.37 11.73
C ASN A 54 12.16 1.01 11.37
N TYR A 55 12.78 1.68 10.39
CA TYR A 55 14.14 1.33 9.93
C TYR A 55 15.18 1.39 11.06
N GLU A 56 14.97 2.30 12.01
CA GLU A 56 15.82 2.54 13.18
C GLU A 56 15.83 1.37 14.17
N HIS A 57 14.76 0.59 14.21
CA HIS A 57 14.66 -0.58 15.08
C HIS A 57 15.13 -1.88 14.39
N GLY A 58 15.73 -1.80 13.20
CA GLY A 58 16.15 -2.98 12.43
C GLY A 58 14.99 -3.86 11.95
N GLY A 59 13.83 -3.25 11.69
CA GLY A 59 12.65 -3.86 11.08
C GLY A 59 11.56 -4.34 12.04
N ASN A 60 10.44 -4.83 11.48
CA ASN A 60 9.22 -5.20 12.23
C ASN A 60 9.42 -6.34 13.25
N ALA A 61 10.37 -7.25 12.99
CA ALA A 61 10.64 -8.39 13.87
C ALA A 61 11.33 -7.94 15.18
N LYS A 62 12.28 -7.01 15.07
CA LYS A 62 12.96 -6.44 16.22
C LYS A 62 12.03 -5.56 17.06
N LYS A 63 11.16 -4.74 16.45
CA LYS A 63 10.14 -3.97 17.19
C LYS A 63 9.24 -4.86 18.06
N LYS A 64 8.81 -6.03 17.55
CA LYS A 64 8.02 -7.00 18.33
C LYS A 64 8.84 -7.71 19.42
N LEU A 65 10.10 -8.01 19.15
CA LEU A 65 11.03 -8.54 20.15
C LEU A 65 11.26 -7.54 21.28
N TYR A 66 11.50 -6.26 20.96
CA TYR A 66 11.68 -5.19 21.94
C TYR A 66 10.41 -4.94 22.76
N GLN A 67 9.22 -4.92 22.14
CA GLN A 67 7.94 -4.88 22.87
C GLN A 67 7.70 -6.10 23.79
N GLY A 68 8.25 -7.26 23.45
CA GLY A 68 8.18 -8.46 24.29
C GLY A 68 9.21 -8.47 25.41
N LEU A 69 10.40 -7.89 25.19
CA LEU A 69 11.49 -7.77 26.16
C LEU A 69 11.24 -6.66 27.19
N SER A 70 10.57 -5.57 26.80
CA SER A 70 10.18 -4.48 27.72
C SER A 70 9.21 -4.93 28.81
N ILE A 71 8.50 -6.04 28.61
CA ILE A 71 7.62 -6.65 29.62
C ILE A 71 8.43 -7.44 30.67
N ILE A 72 9.70 -7.78 30.39
CA ILE A 72 10.50 -8.73 31.18
C ILE A 72 11.80 -8.13 31.77
N SER A 73 12.39 -7.04 31.26
CA SER A 73 13.69 -6.56 31.76
C SER A 73 13.70 -5.23 32.55
N SER A 74 13.91 -5.35 33.86
CA SER A 74 14.32 -4.28 34.80
C SER A 74 15.86 -4.13 34.89
N VAL A 75 16.58 -4.07 33.76
CA VAL A 75 18.05 -3.85 33.76
C VAL A 75 18.40 -2.61 32.93
N SER A 76 19.00 -1.63 33.60
CA SER A 76 18.87 -0.19 33.34
C SER A 76 19.63 0.40 32.15
N ASN A 77 20.50 -0.34 31.46
CA ASN A 77 21.32 0.22 30.37
C ASN A 77 20.90 -0.21 28.95
N LEU A 78 20.07 -1.24 28.81
CA LEU A 78 19.46 -1.62 27.52
C LEU A 78 18.13 -0.89 27.25
N ASN A 79 17.45 -0.45 28.32
CA ASN A 79 16.16 0.26 28.24
C ASN A 79 16.27 1.69 27.68
N PHE A 80 17.48 2.28 27.61
CA PHE A 80 17.69 3.66 27.15
C PHE A 80 17.48 3.83 25.63
N LEU A 81 17.61 2.76 24.85
CA LEU A 81 17.35 2.76 23.40
C LEU A 81 15.98 2.15 23.03
N ASP A 82 15.24 1.60 24.01
CA ASP A 82 14.04 0.80 23.73
C ASP A 82 12.80 1.64 23.46
N ASN A 83 12.75 2.88 23.95
CA ASN A 83 11.60 3.79 23.79
C ASN A 83 11.88 5.03 22.94
N HIS A 84 13.14 5.27 22.58
CA HIS A 84 13.57 6.47 21.89
C HIS A 84 13.93 6.16 20.44
N ASP A 85 13.48 7.00 19.52
CA ASP A 85 13.96 6.94 18.14
C ASP A 85 15.44 7.37 18.09
N VAL A 86 16.13 7.09 16.98
CA VAL A 86 17.59 7.31 16.90
C VAL A 86 17.98 8.78 17.10
N PHE A 87 17.12 9.71 16.67
CA PHE A 87 17.36 11.13 16.82
C PHE A 87 17.08 11.59 18.24
N GLU A 88 16.05 11.04 18.90
CA GLU A 88 15.82 11.32 20.31
C GLU A 88 16.98 10.83 21.18
N ALA A 89 17.48 9.61 20.93
CA ALA A 89 18.65 9.08 21.61
C ALA A 89 19.88 9.98 21.42
N MET A 90 20.11 10.47 20.20
CA MET A 90 21.20 11.40 19.92
C MET A 90 21.03 12.75 20.61
N SER A 91 19.79 13.24 20.70
CA SER A 91 19.48 14.45 21.46
C SER A 91 19.90 14.31 22.92
N ILE A 92 19.57 13.18 23.56
CA ILE A 92 19.91 12.95 24.96
C ILE A 92 21.44 12.81 25.12
N ILE A 93 22.11 12.11 24.20
CA ILE A 93 23.57 12.01 24.20
C ILE A 93 24.21 13.40 24.14
N CYS A 94 23.79 14.26 23.22
CA CYS A 94 24.28 15.64 23.14
C CYS A 94 24.04 16.39 24.45
N SER A 95 22.84 16.33 25.03
CA SER A 95 22.55 16.96 26.32
C SER A 95 23.45 16.45 27.45
N ASN A 96 23.78 15.15 27.47
CA ASN A 96 24.66 14.57 28.49
C ASN A 96 26.13 14.99 28.34
N PHE A 97 26.56 15.35 27.13
CA PHE A 97 27.89 15.91 26.89
C PHE A 97 27.95 17.43 27.16
N ALA A 98 26.82 18.07 27.44
CA ALA A 98 26.80 19.46 27.82
C ALA A 98 27.46 19.63 29.21
N ASP A 99 28.49 20.46 29.27
CA ASP A 99 29.28 20.71 30.48
C ASP A 99 28.98 22.11 30.99
N GLU A 100 28.33 22.21 32.16
CA GLU A 100 27.93 23.49 32.76
C GLU A 100 29.15 24.36 33.14
N ASP A 101 30.33 23.76 33.32
CA ASP A 101 31.57 24.46 33.61
C ASP A 101 32.28 24.95 32.33
N ASN A 102 31.75 24.63 31.15
CA ASN A 102 32.27 25.06 29.86
C ASN A 102 31.16 25.62 28.94
N ASP A 103 30.97 26.94 29.03
CA ASP A 103 30.00 27.72 28.24
C ASP A 103 29.96 27.40 26.74
N LYS A 104 31.12 27.12 26.12
CA LYS A 104 31.18 26.81 24.69
C LYS A 104 30.61 25.42 24.42
N LEU A 105 31.06 24.41 25.18
CA LEU A 105 30.55 23.05 25.07
C LEU A 105 29.06 22.99 25.42
N LEU A 106 28.63 23.67 26.48
CA LEU A 106 27.23 23.80 26.86
C LEU A 106 26.37 24.32 25.71
N ARG A 107 26.78 25.43 25.07
CA ARG A 107 26.02 26.02 23.96
C ARG A 107 26.01 25.14 22.72
N GLU A 108 27.14 24.57 22.32
CA GLU A 108 27.24 23.72 21.12
C GLU A 108 26.44 22.42 21.29
N ASN A 109 26.56 21.75 22.42
CA ASN A 109 25.81 20.53 22.72
C ASN A 109 24.30 20.78 22.84
N ASN A 110 23.87 21.89 23.45
CA ASN A 110 22.44 22.25 23.51
C ASN A 110 21.84 22.55 22.13
N LYS A 111 22.61 23.17 21.22
CA LYS A 111 22.18 23.38 19.83
C LYS A 111 21.99 22.06 19.10
N MET A 112 22.97 21.15 19.21
CA MET A 112 22.90 19.82 18.61
C MET A 112 21.74 19.00 19.17
N ALA A 113 21.58 18.98 20.50
CA ALA A 113 20.46 18.31 21.16
C ALA A 113 19.11 18.83 20.65
N THR A 114 18.95 20.16 20.59
CA THR A 114 17.72 20.78 20.09
C THR A 114 17.43 20.41 18.64
N ALA A 115 18.44 20.33 17.78
CA ALA A 115 18.24 19.90 16.40
C ALA A 115 17.78 18.45 16.33
N TYR A 116 18.49 17.53 16.99
CA TYR A 116 18.13 16.11 17.00
C TYR A 116 16.72 15.85 17.56
N ARG A 117 16.31 16.56 18.62
CA ARG A 117 14.93 16.49 19.13
C ARG A 117 13.89 16.93 18.09
N LYS A 118 14.15 18.00 17.33
CA LYS A 118 13.24 18.42 16.25
C LYS A 118 13.10 17.37 15.15
N ILE A 119 14.19 16.66 14.83
CA ILE A 119 14.16 15.56 13.85
C ILE A 119 13.31 14.40 14.38
N SER A 120 13.47 14.05 15.65
CA SER A 120 12.64 13.04 16.34
C SER A 120 11.15 13.39 16.29
N GLU A 121 10.77 14.62 16.66
CA GLU A 121 9.38 15.08 16.57
C GLU A 121 8.82 14.98 15.14
N ALA A 122 9.61 15.37 14.14
CA ALA A 122 9.24 15.23 12.74
C ALA A 122 9.08 13.75 12.33
N LYS A 123 9.94 12.86 12.87
CA LYS A 123 9.87 11.42 12.64
C LYS A 123 8.61 10.81 13.24
N MET A 124 8.21 11.22 14.44
CA MET A 124 6.94 10.82 15.05
C MET A 124 5.75 11.20 14.16
N LYS A 125 5.69 12.45 13.71
CA LYS A 125 4.64 12.93 12.80
C LYS A 125 4.61 12.18 11.47
N PHE A 126 5.78 11.90 10.89
CA PHE A 126 5.91 11.08 9.68
C PHE A 126 5.32 9.68 9.91
N ASN A 127 5.65 9.04 11.03
CA ASN A 127 5.17 7.71 11.39
C ASN A 127 3.64 7.69 11.58
N GLU A 128 3.07 8.69 12.25
CA GLU A 128 1.61 8.84 12.41
C GLU A 128 0.89 8.96 11.05
N ASN A 129 1.42 9.78 10.16
CA ASN A 129 0.84 9.96 8.83
C ASN A 129 0.96 8.68 7.99
N CYS A 130 2.09 7.98 8.04
CA CYS A 130 2.23 6.68 7.40
C CYS A 130 1.27 5.63 7.97
N ALA A 131 0.99 5.67 9.28
CA ALA A 131 0.03 4.77 9.92
C ALA A 131 -1.40 4.99 9.39
N LYS A 132 -1.79 6.24 9.10
CA LYS A 132 -3.07 6.56 8.44
C LYS A 132 -3.15 5.95 7.05
N GLU A 133 -2.09 6.05 6.25
CA GLU A 133 -2.05 5.44 4.91
C GLU A 133 -2.03 3.91 4.96
N MET A 134 -1.42 3.31 5.98
CA MET A 134 -1.55 1.88 6.24
C MET A 134 -3.01 1.47 6.52
N GLY A 135 -3.82 2.36 7.10
CA GLY A 135 -5.27 2.23 7.19
C GLY A 135 -5.96 2.24 5.82
N VAL A 136 -5.59 3.17 4.93
CA VAL A 136 -6.11 3.24 3.56
C VAL A 136 -5.76 1.98 2.75
N LEU A 137 -4.56 1.43 2.93
CA LEU A 137 -4.17 0.16 2.32
C LEU A 137 -5.07 -1.00 2.76
N LYS A 138 -5.59 -1.02 3.99
CA LYS A 138 -6.57 -2.05 4.38
C LYS A 138 -7.84 -1.96 3.53
N ASN A 139 -8.34 -0.76 3.25
CA ASN A 139 -9.49 -0.56 2.37
C ASN A 139 -9.17 -0.94 0.91
N CYS A 140 -7.94 -0.68 0.46
CA CYS A 140 -7.50 -1.10 -0.88
C CYS A 140 -7.53 -2.62 -1.08
N LYS A 141 -7.37 -3.43 -0.02
CA LYS A 141 -7.55 -4.89 -0.12
C LYS A 141 -8.98 -5.27 -0.53
N GLN A 142 -9.98 -4.60 0.02
CA GLN A 142 -11.37 -4.82 -0.37
C GLN A 142 -11.61 -4.40 -1.83
N LYS A 143 -11.03 -3.28 -2.26
CA LYS A 143 -11.07 -2.85 -3.67
C LYS A 143 -10.47 -3.91 -4.61
N ILE A 144 -9.36 -4.55 -4.23
CA ILE A 144 -8.75 -5.65 -4.98
C ILE A 144 -9.71 -6.85 -5.09
N GLU A 145 -10.40 -7.21 -4.01
CA GLU A 145 -11.36 -8.33 -4.02
C GLU A 145 -12.53 -8.05 -4.97
N ILE A 146 -13.10 -6.84 -4.90
CA ILE A 146 -14.17 -6.38 -5.79
C ILE A 146 -13.70 -6.40 -7.25
N ALA A 147 -12.56 -5.79 -7.55
CA ALA A 147 -12.02 -5.75 -8.90
C ALA A 147 -11.72 -7.16 -9.45
N ASN A 148 -11.17 -8.07 -8.63
CA ASN A 148 -10.94 -9.45 -9.06
C ASN A 148 -12.25 -10.19 -9.36
N LYS A 149 -13.30 -9.96 -8.55
CA LYS A 149 -14.62 -10.57 -8.77
C LYS A 149 -15.24 -10.06 -10.08
N GLU A 150 -15.26 -8.74 -10.30
CA GLU A 150 -15.89 -8.19 -11.51
C GLU A 150 -15.12 -8.55 -12.78
N ARG A 151 -13.79 -8.60 -12.74
CA ARG A 151 -12.98 -9.12 -13.84
C ARG A 151 -13.27 -10.58 -14.16
N GLU A 152 -13.60 -11.38 -13.15
CA GLU A 152 -13.96 -12.77 -13.36
C GLU A 152 -15.36 -12.90 -13.99
N ASN A 153 -16.33 -12.09 -13.53
CA ASN A 153 -17.65 -12.00 -14.15
C ASN A 153 -17.53 -11.63 -15.63
N ALA A 154 -16.72 -10.62 -15.96
CA ALA A 154 -16.50 -10.19 -17.33
C ALA A 154 -15.95 -11.32 -18.23
N LYS A 155 -15.06 -12.17 -17.70
CA LYS A 155 -14.57 -13.36 -18.45
C LYS A 155 -15.63 -14.43 -18.61
N ILE A 156 -16.46 -14.67 -17.60
CA ILE A 156 -17.54 -15.65 -17.66
C ILE A 156 -18.56 -15.23 -18.72
N TYR A 157 -19.00 -13.96 -18.69
CA TYR A 157 -19.96 -13.46 -19.67
C TYR A 157 -19.37 -13.35 -21.07
N ARG A 158 -18.06 -13.05 -21.20
CA ARG A 158 -17.37 -13.15 -22.49
C ARG A 158 -17.45 -14.57 -23.08
N TYR A 159 -17.18 -15.58 -22.25
CA TYR A 159 -17.27 -16.98 -22.67
C TYR A 159 -18.70 -17.34 -23.08
N ASP A 160 -19.70 -16.92 -22.32
CA ASP A 160 -21.10 -17.19 -22.64
C ASP A 160 -21.53 -16.54 -23.95
N LEU A 161 -21.17 -15.27 -24.14
CA LEU A 161 -21.46 -14.54 -25.37
C LEU A 161 -20.76 -15.15 -26.58
N GLU A 162 -19.51 -15.60 -26.44
CA GLU A 162 -18.78 -16.28 -27.52
C GLU A 162 -19.50 -17.58 -27.93
N ASN A 163 -19.87 -18.42 -26.97
CA ASN A 163 -20.62 -19.66 -27.27
C ASN A 163 -21.99 -19.38 -27.91
N ALA A 164 -22.67 -18.32 -27.45
CA ALA A 164 -23.96 -17.93 -28.01
C ALA A 164 -23.81 -17.45 -29.46
N LYS A 165 -22.77 -16.64 -29.77
CA LYS A 165 -22.47 -16.18 -31.12
C LYS A 165 -22.00 -17.29 -32.06
N GLU A 166 -21.25 -18.28 -31.56
CA GLU A 166 -20.85 -19.46 -32.36
C GLU A 166 -22.03 -20.34 -32.77
N ASN A 167 -23.11 -20.34 -31.97
CA ASN A 167 -24.33 -21.13 -32.20
C ASN A 167 -25.54 -20.23 -32.52
N GLU A 168 -25.29 -19.04 -33.08
CA GLU A 168 -26.34 -18.06 -33.32
C GLU A 168 -27.36 -18.59 -34.34
N SER A 169 -28.61 -18.64 -33.89
CA SER A 169 -29.78 -18.98 -34.69
C SER A 169 -30.89 -17.99 -34.36
N SER A 170 -31.94 -17.92 -35.20
CA SER A 170 -33.10 -17.08 -34.92
C SER A 170 -33.78 -17.39 -33.58
N GLU A 171 -33.60 -18.60 -33.05
CA GLU A 171 -34.15 -19.06 -31.77
C GLU A 171 -33.29 -18.62 -30.56
N ASN A 172 -32.00 -18.34 -30.74
CA ASN A 172 -31.06 -18.00 -29.67
C ASN A 172 -30.72 -16.49 -29.60
N ARG A 173 -31.41 -15.65 -30.37
CA ARG A 173 -31.12 -14.22 -30.49
C ARG A 173 -31.30 -13.47 -29.17
N GLU A 174 -32.39 -13.73 -28.44
CA GLU A 174 -32.65 -13.11 -27.14
C GLU A 174 -31.57 -13.48 -26.10
N GLU A 175 -31.04 -14.71 -26.16
CA GLU A 175 -29.96 -15.14 -25.27
C GLU A 175 -28.63 -14.47 -25.61
N CYS A 176 -28.33 -14.28 -26.91
CA CYS A 176 -27.17 -13.51 -27.36
C CYS A 176 -27.23 -12.06 -26.86
N GLU A 177 -28.37 -11.38 -27.04
CA GLU A 177 -28.58 -10.00 -26.59
C GLU A 177 -28.41 -9.88 -25.07
N ARG A 178 -29.00 -10.81 -24.30
CA ARG A 178 -28.83 -10.86 -22.84
C ARG A 178 -27.37 -11.03 -22.42
N PHE A 179 -26.62 -11.92 -23.06
CA PHE A 179 -25.20 -12.11 -22.73
C PHE A 179 -24.34 -10.92 -23.14
N GLU A 180 -24.71 -10.21 -24.20
CA GLU A 180 -24.05 -8.99 -24.64
C GLU A 180 -24.21 -7.87 -23.62
N GLU A 181 -25.44 -7.66 -23.12
CA GLU A 181 -25.70 -6.71 -22.03
C GLU A 181 -24.92 -7.04 -20.75
N LEU A 182 -24.92 -8.32 -20.34
CA LEU A 182 -24.20 -8.77 -19.15
C LEU A 182 -22.68 -8.58 -19.30
N PHE A 183 -22.14 -8.93 -20.47
CA PHE A 183 -20.72 -8.76 -20.77
C PHE A 183 -20.31 -7.28 -20.73
N ASN A 184 -21.05 -6.41 -21.41
CA ASN A 184 -20.77 -4.98 -21.45
C ASN A 184 -20.87 -4.35 -20.06
N LYS A 185 -21.92 -4.68 -19.31
CA LYS A 185 -22.10 -4.23 -17.93
C LYS A 185 -20.95 -4.66 -17.03
N SER A 186 -20.54 -5.93 -17.09
CA SER A 186 -19.42 -6.41 -16.29
C SER A 186 -18.08 -5.81 -16.71
N CYS A 187 -17.86 -5.50 -17.99
CA CYS A 187 -16.67 -4.78 -18.43
C CYS A 187 -16.59 -3.38 -17.80
N VAL A 188 -17.70 -2.63 -17.80
CA VAL A 188 -17.78 -1.30 -17.18
C VAL A 188 -17.55 -1.38 -15.67
N GLN A 189 -18.19 -2.34 -14.98
CA GLN A 189 -18.03 -2.53 -13.54
C GLN A 189 -16.60 -2.91 -13.16
N ALA A 190 -15.98 -3.80 -13.93
CA ALA A 190 -14.59 -4.19 -13.74
C ALA A 190 -13.63 -3.04 -13.99
N LEU A 191 -13.85 -2.24 -15.05
CA LEU A 191 -13.08 -1.03 -15.34
C LEU A 191 -13.14 -0.04 -14.17
N SER A 192 -14.34 0.29 -13.70
CA SER A 192 -14.54 1.18 -12.56
C SER A 192 -13.80 0.67 -11.32
N ALA A 193 -13.99 -0.60 -10.95
CA ALA A 193 -13.36 -1.17 -9.76
C ALA A 193 -11.83 -1.22 -9.85
N MET A 194 -11.28 -1.46 -11.03
CA MET A 194 -9.83 -1.41 -11.26
C MET A 194 -9.29 0.02 -11.12
N ASN A 195 -9.98 1.01 -11.69
CA ASN A 195 -9.59 2.41 -11.60
C ASN A 195 -9.71 2.95 -10.17
N ASP A 196 -10.75 2.57 -9.42
CA ASP A 196 -10.92 2.95 -8.01
C ASP A 196 -9.78 2.43 -7.11
N PHE A 197 -9.20 1.28 -7.46
CA PHE A 197 -8.00 0.76 -6.80
C PHE A 197 -6.74 1.51 -7.24
N LEU A 198 -6.62 1.88 -8.52
CA LEU A 198 -5.43 2.50 -9.07
C LEU A 198 -5.33 4.00 -8.73
N GLY A 199 -6.45 4.71 -8.61
CA GLY A 199 -6.49 6.18 -8.55
C GLY A 199 -6.04 6.82 -7.23
N ASP A 200 -6.38 8.09 -7.07
CA ASP A 200 -5.95 8.95 -5.96
C ASP A 200 -6.53 8.55 -4.61
N ASP A 201 -7.69 7.89 -4.58
CA ASP A 201 -8.23 7.27 -3.36
C ASP A 201 -7.81 5.80 -3.20
N GLY A 202 -6.90 5.35 -4.06
CA GLY A 202 -6.37 4.00 -4.14
C GLY A 202 -4.89 3.93 -3.81
N VAL A 203 -4.21 2.96 -4.41
CA VAL A 203 -2.80 2.69 -4.14
C VAL A 203 -1.87 3.82 -4.61
N GLN A 204 -2.22 4.54 -5.69
CA GLN A 204 -1.39 5.64 -6.19
C GLN A 204 -1.43 6.85 -5.26
N GLY A 205 -2.60 7.17 -4.70
CA GLY A 205 -2.72 8.22 -3.69
C GLY A 205 -1.89 7.93 -2.45
N VAL A 206 -1.91 6.68 -1.95
CA VAL A 206 -1.06 6.26 -0.83
C VAL A 206 0.42 6.51 -1.14
N LEU A 207 0.89 6.09 -2.32
CA LEU A 207 2.29 6.29 -2.72
C LEU A 207 2.66 7.77 -2.79
N LYS A 208 1.78 8.61 -3.36
CA LYS A 208 1.99 10.06 -3.46
C LYS A 208 2.07 10.72 -2.09
N LYS A 209 1.14 10.42 -1.18
CA LYS A 209 1.15 10.96 0.17
C LYS A 209 2.38 10.53 0.97
N VAL A 210 2.78 9.27 0.87
CA VAL A 210 4.01 8.79 1.52
C VAL A 210 5.25 9.53 0.99
N LEU A 211 5.32 9.80 -0.32
CA LEU A 211 6.39 10.64 -0.87
C LEU A 211 6.37 12.05 -0.26
N GLU A 212 5.21 12.69 -0.22
CA GLU A 212 5.04 14.03 0.37
C GLU A 212 5.46 14.06 1.84
N TYR A 213 5.08 13.05 2.63
CA TYR A 213 5.51 12.94 4.03
C TYR A 213 7.03 12.78 4.17
N ASN A 214 7.68 12.04 3.26
CA ASN A 214 9.14 11.92 3.26
C ASN A 214 9.79 13.29 2.96
N VAL A 215 9.28 14.02 1.96
CA VAL A 215 9.77 15.36 1.62
C VAL A 215 9.68 16.29 2.84
N ASP A 216 8.54 16.29 3.53
CA ASP A 216 8.36 17.09 4.74
C ASP A 216 9.33 16.71 5.85
N PHE A 217 9.50 15.41 6.11
CA PHE A 217 10.43 14.91 7.11
C PHE A 217 11.87 15.33 6.83
N PHE A 218 12.36 15.10 5.60
CA PHE A 218 13.73 15.44 5.23
C PHE A 218 13.98 16.95 5.22
N ARG A 219 13.00 17.75 4.81
CA ARG A 219 13.09 19.22 4.85
C ARG A 219 13.26 19.72 6.28
N VAL A 220 12.43 19.27 7.21
CA VAL A 220 12.55 19.65 8.62
C VAL A 220 13.90 19.20 9.18
N GLY A 221 14.35 18.00 8.81
CA GLY A 221 15.66 17.48 9.20
C GLY A 221 16.82 18.36 8.76
N LEU A 222 16.84 18.74 7.48
CA LEU A 222 17.86 19.63 6.93
C LEU A 222 17.88 20.98 7.63
N GLU A 223 16.71 21.64 7.75
CA GLU A 223 16.60 22.94 8.41
C GLU A 223 17.05 22.90 9.88
N ALA A 224 16.77 21.81 10.59
CA ALA A 224 17.19 21.64 11.98
C ALA A 224 18.71 21.53 12.10
N LEU A 225 19.35 20.75 11.23
CA LEU A 225 20.80 20.56 11.22
C LEU A 225 21.55 21.83 10.78
N GLU A 226 21.05 22.54 9.77
CA GLU A 226 21.66 23.79 9.31
C GLU A 226 21.65 24.89 10.39
N LYS A 227 20.60 24.95 11.22
CA LYS A 227 20.53 25.90 12.35
C LYS A 227 21.46 25.54 13.51
N ALA A 228 21.89 24.29 13.61
CA ALA A 228 22.78 23.81 14.67
C ALA A 228 24.27 23.94 14.32
N LYS A 229 24.58 24.05 13.02
CA LYS A 229 25.92 24.35 12.50
C LYS A 229 26.36 25.77 12.86
#